data_AF-A0A952BW33-F1
#
_entry.id   AF-A0A952BW33-F1
#
_cell.length_a   1.000
_cell.length_b   1.000
_cell.length_c   1.000
_cell.angle_alpha   90.00
_cell.angle_beta   90.00
_cell.angle_gamma   90.00
#
_symmetry.space_group_name_H-M   'P 1'
#
loop_
_entity.id
_entity.type
_entity.pdbx_description
1 polymer ?
#
loop_
_entity_poly.entity_id
_entity_poly.type
_entity_poly.pdbx_seq_one_letter_code
_entity_poly.pdbx_strand_id
1 'polypeptide(L)'
;MLSRRGSTLFIVFGIISVLFIMGVSMVYMTSSQITTVRRTEARLKARLIAESALEKAVARIEAEFLNELVHVEKDRNGEDVFEINNALLDLIDISRVADYARVMRFQKNELMPGSEAVVLIEARDVFSNEFSTYIDYQEKIPESLKVFQKPRNVTTPVDLETLGGTRARVKFTAWGRFDGNMYCIDTVKTLRVTDITPPAPDHTLFIHSDKAETLKEGSFVLSNLDLPLVIEGLIRKLSRQVEEVLGVEIREDKKKTRDLIESLNQALNAGFQTESIEQSIQLIDQLSKQISDDNISETVDNIILSLNPRNWGRVRTNGRLEVYLPFFAADDIINYFAESGGWRDLPEVGYLFHDNRLHDPYMSVYTHYEGLIYKRYRKIYPAQYGILEPEEVPPEQYTINTRLEYPKRFPQYLEVANLERLKGHGIEVASQVFEEKFVMRGTEEQPIRLDGIWYFRNGLVIAGHYSGRGMIVSEKPVLIENDLVKVNQKDSLSIVSLYEEVGLSKDGEIRLESAVYAHHGLSRRGTDKVFIRGNLAVEDLNRTRMPRDVTIRFDYNIKNHMVDNLHGSISDDYVYYRDMSREMRDVFERGFQAVAEL
;
A
#
# COMPACT_ATOMS: atom_id res chain seq x y z
N MET A 1 73.24 74.04 27.29
CA MET A 1 73.10 72.88 26.38
C MET A 1 72.45 71.66 27.06
N LEU A 2 71.47 71.85 27.98
CA LEU A 2 71.01 70.77 28.88
C LEU A 2 69.49 70.52 28.95
N SER A 3 68.62 71.20 28.19
CA SER A 3 67.15 70.95 28.26
C SER A 3 66.52 70.23 27.07
N ARG A 4 67.24 70.01 25.96
CA ARG A 4 66.64 69.33 24.79
C ARG A 4 66.51 67.81 24.97
N ARG A 5 67.49 67.14 25.60
CA ARG A 5 67.52 65.67 25.74
C ARG A 5 66.41 65.10 26.66
N GLY A 6 66.05 65.81 27.75
CA GLY A 6 64.97 65.38 28.64
C GLY A 6 63.57 65.52 28.03
N SER A 7 63.34 66.58 27.24
CA SER A 7 62.06 66.80 26.55
C SER A 7 61.80 65.76 25.45
N THR A 8 62.84 65.37 24.70
CA THR A 8 62.74 64.33 23.67
C THR A 8 62.43 62.97 24.29
N LEU A 9 63.02 62.66 25.45
CA LEU A 9 62.77 61.42 26.18
C LEU A 9 61.30 61.32 26.63
N PHE A 10 60.73 62.41 27.15
CA PHE A 10 59.31 62.47 27.53
C PHE A 10 58.36 62.29 26.34
N ILE A 11 58.68 62.90 25.19
CA ILE A 11 57.88 62.74 23.96
C ILE A 11 57.94 61.29 23.47
N VAL A 12 59.13 60.67 23.49
CA VAL A 12 59.31 59.26 23.09
C VAL A 12 58.56 58.32 24.04
N PHE A 13 58.65 58.53 25.36
CA PHE A 13 57.87 57.76 26.33
C PHE A 13 56.36 57.97 26.18
N GLY A 14 55.91 59.19 25.86
CA GLY A 14 54.51 59.47 25.56
C GLY A 14 54.01 58.71 24.33
N ILE A 15 54.78 58.73 23.23
CA ILE A 15 54.45 57.99 22.00
C ILE A 15 54.45 56.48 22.26
N ILE A 16 55.46 55.96 22.95
CA ILE A 16 55.54 54.53 23.30
C ILE A 16 54.36 54.12 24.20
N SER A 17 53.98 54.96 25.16
CA SER A 17 52.84 54.68 26.05
C SER A 17 51.51 54.64 25.29
N VAL A 18 51.30 55.58 24.36
CA VAL A 18 50.11 55.58 23.50
C VAL A 18 50.10 54.36 22.57
N LEU A 19 51.23 54.01 21.96
CA LEU A 19 51.36 52.81 21.13
C LEU A 19 51.14 51.53 21.93
N PHE A 20 51.60 51.48 23.18
CA PHE A 20 51.39 50.35 24.08
C PHE A 20 49.91 50.21 24.45
N ILE A 21 49.25 51.31 24.82
CA ILE A 21 47.81 51.32 25.11
C ILE A 21 47.00 50.90 23.89
N MET A 22 47.33 51.41 22.69
CA MET A 22 46.66 51.01 21.44
C MET A 22 46.92 49.53 21.12
N GLY A 23 48.14 49.03 21.28
CA GLY A 23 48.49 47.63 21.05
C GLY A 23 47.75 46.68 21.99
N VAL A 24 47.74 46.97 23.29
CA VAL A 24 46.99 46.18 24.29
C VAL A 24 45.49 46.25 24.03
N SER A 25 44.96 47.43 23.70
CA SER A 25 43.54 47.59 23.36
C SER A 25 43.15 46.81 22.09
N MET A 26 44.01 46.78 21.07
CA MET A 26 43.77 46.02 19.83
C MET A 26 43.79 44.51 20.09
N VAL A 27 44.73 44.01 20.91
CA VAL A 27 44.78 42.60 21.31
C VAL A 27 43.55 42.21 22.14
N TYR A 28 43.13 43.08 23.06
CA TYR A 28 41.93 42.86 23.85
C TYR A 28 40.66 42.85 23.00
N MET A 29 40.50 43.81 22.09
CA MET A 29 39.36 43.87 21.17
C MET A 29 39.32 42.65 20.24
N THR A 30 40.44 42.24 19.67
CA THR A 30 40.50 41.06 18.78
C THR A 30 40.22 39.76 19.55
N SER A 31 40.78 39.58 20.75
CA SER A 31 40.47 38.43 21.61
C SER A 31 38.99 38.38 22.02
N SER A 32 38.41 39.53 22.38
CA SER A 32 36.98 39.67 22.69
C SER A 32 36.09 39.36 21.48
N GLN A 33 36.46 39.84 20.29
CA GLN A 33 35.74 39.53 19.05
C GLN A 33 35.83 38.04 18.71
N ILE A 34 37.01 37.42 18.77
CA ILE A 34 37.20 35.98 18.49
C ILE A 34 36.37 35.12 19.45
N THR A 35 36.38 35.44 20.75
CA THR A 35 35.58 34.70 21.73
C THR A 35 34.08 34.89 21.51
N THR A 36 33.65 36.09 21.13
CA THR A 36 32.24 36.37 20.79
C THR A 36 31.81 35.63 19.53
N VAL A 37 32.64 35.62 18.49
CA VAL A 37 32.38 34.87 17.24
C VAL A 37 32.30 33.38 17.52
N ARG A 38 33.27 32.79 18.24
CA ARG A 38 33.24 31.37 18.62
C ARG A 38 32.00 30.99 19.42
N ARG A 39 31.58 31.81 20.39
CA ARG A 39 30.35 31.58 21.15
C ARG A 39 29.10 31.67 20.28
N THR A 40 29.06 32.63 19.34
CA THR A 40 27.94 32.80 18.42
C THR A 40 27.86 31.63 17.44
N GLU A 41 28.99 31.18 16.91
CA GLU A 41 29.10 30.02 16.04
C GLU A 41 28.67 28.73 16.76
N ALA A 42 29.15 28.50 17.99
CA ALA A 42 28.75 27.34 18.78
C ALA A 42 27.24 27.35 19.10
N ARG A 43 26.66 28.52 19.39
CA ARG A 43 25.21 28.68 19.61
C ARG A 43 24.41 28.40 18.34
N LEU A 44 24.85 28.90 17.18
CA LEU A 44 24.21 28.63 15.89
C LEU A 44 24.28 27.14 15.54
N LYS A 45 25.42 26.50 15.75
CA LYS A 45 25.58 25.05 15.57
C LYS A 45 24.65 24.25 16.47
N ALA A 46 24.58 24.60 17.77
CA ALA A 46 23.65 23.95 18.70
C ALA A 46 22.18 24.10 18.27
N ARG A 47 21.80 25.25 17.71
CA ARG A 47 20.48 25.46 17.12
C ARG A 47 20.22 24.56 15.92
N LEU A 48 21.13 24.53 14.96
CA LEU A 48 21.00 23.68 13.77
C LEU A 48 20.91 22.20 14.14
N ILE A 49 21.66 21.76 15.15
CA ILE A 49 21.57 20.39 15.69
C ILE A 49 20.16 20.11 16.24
N ALA A 50 19.57 21.05 16.98
CA ALA A 50 18.21 20.89 17.51
C ALA A 50 17.17 20.82 16.38
N GLU A 51 17.27 21.67 15.36
CA GLU A 51 16.39 21.64 14.18
C GLU A 51 16.53 20.31 13.40
N SER A 52 17.76 19.86 13.14
CA SER A 52 18.02 18.56 12.50
C SER A 52 17.54 17.37 13.32
N ALA A 53 17.70 17.40 14.64
CA ALA A 53 17.21 16.34 15.52
C ALA A 53 15.69 16.26 15.49
N LEU A 54 15.00 17.40 15.43
CA LEU A 54 13.55 17.47 15.31
C LEU A 54 13.06 16.85 14.01
N GLU A 55 13.62 17.25 12.86
CA GLU A 55 13.26 16.68 11.56
C GLU A 55 13.52 15.17 11.50
N LYS A 56 14.64 14.72 12.08
CA LYS A 56 14.95 13.30 12.18
C LYS A 56 14.00 12.53 13.10
N ALA A 57 13.52 13.16 14.18
CA ALA A 57 12.53 12.57 15.07
C ALA A 57 11.18 12.43 14.37
N VAL A 58 10.74 13.45 13.63
CA VAL A 58 9.52 13.39 12.80
C VAL A 58 9.61 12.23 11.80
N ALA A 59 10.70 12.16 11.03
CA ALA A 59 10.92 11.09 10.06
C ALA A 59 10.94 9.69 10.70
N ARG A 60 11.46 9.54 11.93
CA ARG A 60 11.43 8.27 12.67
C ARG A 60 10.01 7.88 13.07
N ILE A 61 9.17 8.82 13.51
CA ILE A 61 7.77 8.53 13.84
C ILE A 61 7.01 8.09 12.58
N GLU A 62 7.17 8.81 11.47
CA GLU A 62 6.52 8.46 10.20
C GLU A 62 6.97 7.07 9.71
N ALA A 63 8.23 6.71 9.93
CA ALA A 63 8.74 5.38 9.58
C ALA A 63 8.14 4.23 10.41
N GLU A 64 7.62 4.48 11.62
CA GLU A 64 6.96 3.43 12.42
C GLU A 64 5.71 2.89 11.71
N PHE A 65 5.01 3.72 10.93
CA PHE A 65 3.82 3.35 10.14
C PHE A 65 4.15 2.50 8.90
N LEU A 66 5.44 2.29 8.59
CA LEU A 66 5.88 1.37 7.53
C LEU A 66 6.11 -0.05 8.05
N ASN A 67 6.08 -0.24 9.37
CA ASN A 67 6.24 -1.53 10.01
C ASN A 67 4.89 -2.22 10.20
N GLU A 68 4.90 -3.55 10.27
CA GLU A 68 3.70 -4.35 10.57
C GLU A 68 3.35 -4.22 12.06
N LEU A 69 2.06 -4.29 12.39
CA LEU A 69 1.62 -4.26 13.79
C LEU A 69 2.02 -5.54 14.54
N VAL A 70 1.98 -6.68 13.86
CA VAL A 70 2.28 -7.99 14.44
C VAL A 70 3.28 -8.71 13.56
N HIS A 71 4.41 -9.08 14.13
CA HIS A 71 5.36 -9.97 13.49
C HIS A 71 5.07 -11.41 13.90
N VAL A 72 4.95 -12.28 12.90
CA VAL A 72 4.70 -13.71 13.10
C VAL A 72 6.00 -14.46 12.83
N GLU A 73 6.61 -15.00 13.88
CA GLU A 73 7.75 -15.91 13.76
C GLU A 73 7.30 -17.34 14.04
N LYS A 74 7.95 -18.32 13.40
CA LYS A 74 7.73 -19.73 13.73
C LYS A 74 8.74 -20.17 14.76
N ASP A 75 8.26 -20.75 15.86
CA ASP A 75 9.13 -21.33 16.87
C ASP A 75 9.84 -22.60 16.36
N ARG A 76 10.70 -23.19 17.22
CA ARG A 76 11.43 -24.43 16.90
C ARG A 76 10.52 -25.64 16.70
N ASN A 77 9.27 -25.57 17.12
CA ASN A 77 8.25 -26.61 16.98
C ASN A 77 7.31 -26.34 15.78
N GLY A 78 7.47 -25.19 15.09
CA GLY A 78 6.65 -24.77 13.97
C GLY A 78 5.34 -24.07 14.37
N GLU A 79 5.19 -23.67 15.63
CA GLU A 79 4.05 -22.88 16.12
C GLU A 79 4.25 -21.38 15.87
N ASP A 80 3.14 -20.67 15.60
CA ASP A 80 3.14 -19.23 15.36
C ASP A 80 3.34 -18.47 16.68
N VAL A 81 4.46 -17.77 16.80
CA VAL A 81 4.78 -16.83 17.90
C VAL A 81 4.57 -15.42 17.39
N PHE A 82 3.78 -14.64 18.12
CA PHE A 82 3.39 -13.30 17.74
C PHE A 82 4.15 -12.27 18.59
N GLU A 83 4.84 -11.34 17.93
CA GLU A 83 5.42 -10.15 18.55
C GLU A 83 4.65 -8.91 18.14
N ILE A 84 4.22 -8.10 19.11
CA ILE A 84 3.45 -6.87 18.87
C ILE A 84 4.41 -5.68 18.79
N ASN A 85 4.30 -4.92 17.71
CA ASN A 85 4.99 -3.64 17.57
C ASN A 85 4.31 -2.57 18.45
N ASN A 86 4.76 -2.47 19.71
CA ASN A 86 4.24 -1.48 20.64
C ASN A 86 4.50 -0.03 20.20
N ALA A 87 5.59 0.24 19.47
CA ALA A 87 5.90 1.59 18.99
C ALA A 87 4.84 2.09 17.98
N LEU A 88 4.38 1.20 17.10
CA LEU A 88 3.25 1.49 16.22
C LEU A 88 1.94 1.54 17.01
N LEU A 89 1.68 0.56 17.89
CA LEU A 89 0.45 0.49 18.68
C LEU A 89 0.20 1.78 19.48
N ASP A 90 1.24 2.33 20.10
CA ASP A 90 1.19 3.59 20.87
C ASP A 90 0.83 4.81 20.01
N LEU A 91 0.96 4.71 18.68
CA LEU A 91 0.63 5.75 17.71
C LEU A 91 -0.75 5.55 17.05
N ILE A 92 -1.31 4.33 17.06
CA ILE A 92 -2.57 4.00 16.39
C ILE A 92 -3.75 3.78 17.35
N ASP A 93 -3.51 3.37 18.59
CA ASP A 93 -4.56 3.26 19.61
C ASP A 93 -4.83 4.65 20.21
N ILE A 94 -6.05 5.17 20.03
CA ILE A 94 -6.42 6.52 20.46
C ILE A 94 -6.21 6.76 21.96
N SER A 95 -6.42 5.73 22.80
CA SER A 95 -6.25 5.82 24.24
C SER A 95 -4.77 5.98 24.61
N ARG A 96 -3.89 5.25 23.91
CA ARG A 96 -2.44 5.36 24.09
C ARG A 96 -1.86 6.63 23.50
N VAL A 97 -2.40 7.08 22.37
CA VAL A 97 -2.01 8.35 21.74
C VAL A 97 -2.29 9.52 22.68
N ALA A 98 -3.39 9.48 23.44
CA ALA A 98 -3.72 10.52 24.43
C ALA A 98 -2.63 10.70 25.51
N ASP A 99 -1.98 9.60 25.90
CA ASP A 99 -0.91 9.58 26.90
C ASP A 99 0.50 9.45 26.27
N TYR A 100 0.62 9.66 24.95
CA TYR A 100 1.86 9.43 24.22
C TYR A 100 2.96 10.42 24.63
N ALA A 101 4.03 9.88 25.22
CA ALA A 101 5.27 10.57 25.49
C ALA A 101 6.46 9.69 25.11
N ARG A 102 7.35 10.19 24.23
CA ARG A 102 8.56 9.46 23.80
C ARG A 102 9.77 10.36 23.82
N VAL A 103 10.88 9.82 24.33
CA VAL A 103 12.19 10.46 24.31
C VAL A 103 13.04 9.81 23.23
N MET A 104 13.49 10.59 22.27
CA MET A 104 14.44 10.16 21.24
C MET A 104 15.81 10.78 21.51
N ARG A 105 16.81 9.93 21.67
CA ARG A 105 18.21 10.35 21.83
C ARG A 105 18.98 10.09 20.56
N PHE A 106 19.76 11.08 20.14
CA PHE A 106 20.66 10.98 19.00
C PHE A 106 22.10 10.96 19.53
N GLN A 107 22.83 9.90 19.16
CA GLN A 107 24.15 9.63 19.71
C GLN A 107 25.18 10.68 19.27
N LYS A 108 26.30 10.71 20.00
CA LYS A 108 27.41 11.61 19.70
C LYS A 108 27.95 11.36 18.29
N ASN A 109 28.11 12.42 17.51
CA ASN A 109 28.52 12.39 16.10
C ASN A 109 27.46 11.92 15.09
N GLU A 110 26.23 11.61 15.51
CA GLU A 110 25.18 11.15 14.58
C GLU A 110 24.67 12.27 13.65
N LEU A 111 24.62 13.51 14.15
CA LEU A 111 24.21 14.69 13.37
C LEU A 111 25.41 15.53 12.95
N MET A 112 26.35 15.77 13.86
CA MET A 112 27.61 16.47 13.61
C MET A 112 28.69 16.01 14.60
N PRO A 113 29.98 15.97 14.22
CA PRO A 113 31.05 15.61 15.17
C PRO A 113 31.04 16.48 16.43
N GLY A 114 31.06 15.85 17.61
CA GLY A 114 31.01 16.52 18.92
C GLY A 114 29.62 17.00 19.35
N SER A 115 28.56 16.71 18.60
CA SER A 115 27.18 17.08 18.95
C SER A 115 26.45 15.99 19.72
N GLU A 116 25.54 16.40 20.61
CA GLU A 116 24.53 15.53 21.23
C GLU A 116 23.15 16.17 21.04
N ALA A 117 22.11 15.36 20.83
CA ALA A 117 20.75 15.87 20.73
C ALA A 117 19.73 14.92 21.37
N VAL A 118 18.69 15.50 21.94
CA VAL A 118 17.56 14.79 22.53
C VAL A 118 16.27 15.47 22.06
N VAL A 119 15.23 14.70 21.82
CA VAL A 119 13.90 15.21 21.47
C VAL A 119 12.86 14.53 22.35
N LEU A 120 12.08 15.32 23.08
CA LEU A 120 10.89 14.86 23.77
C LEU A 120 9.67 15.13 22.88
N ILE A 121 8.85 14.11 22.70
CA ILE A 121 7.66 14.13 21.87
C ILE A 121 6.47 13.87 22.78
N GLU A 122 5.49 14.76 22.78
CA GLU A 122 4.26 14.64 23.58
C GLU A 122 3.04 14.87 22.70
N ALA A 123 2.04 13.97 22.74
CA ALA A 123 0.75 14.25 22.12
C ALA A 123 -0.12 15.12 23.03
N ARG A 124 -0.92 16.01 22.42
CA ARG A 124 -1.87 16.92 23.05
C ARG A 124 -3.09 17.05 22.15
N ASP A 125 -4.24 17.41 22.72
CA ASP A 125 -5.48 17.67 21.99
C ASP A 125 -5.79 16.56 20.96
N VAL A 126 -6.01 15.34 21.46
CA VAL A 126 -6.28 14.15 20.64
C VAL A 126 -7.77 14.07 20.29
N PHE A 127 -8.08 13.88 19.02
CA PHE A 127 -9.42 13.77 18.48
C PHE A 127 -9.52 12.54 17.56
N SER A 128 -10.67 11.88 17.53
CA SER A 128 -11.00 10.85 16.55
C SER A 128 -11.49 11.45 15.23
N ASN A 129 -11.36 10.70 14.15
CA ASN A 129 -11.88 11.00 12.82
C ASN A 129 -12.44 9.71 12.15
N GLU A 130 -13.12 9.86 11.02
CA GLU A 130 -13.84 8.77 10.31
C GLU A 130 -12.94 7.75 9.59
N PHE A 131 -11.61 7.94 9.59
CA PHE A 131 -10.63 7.07 8.92
C PHE A 131 -9.97 6.09 9.88
N SER A 132 -10.73 5.61 10.86
CA SER A 132 -10.33 4.51 11.71
C SER A 132 -10.64 3.15 11.07
N THR A 133 -10.03 2.09 11.61
CA THR A 133 -10.18 0.73 11.11
C THR A 133 -10.15 -0.29 12.26
N TYR A 134 -10.36 -1.56 11.91
CA TYR A 134 -10.33 -2.70 12.82
C TYR A 134 -9.43 -3.79 12.24
N ILE A 135 -8.95 -4.67 13.10
CA ILE A 135 -8.31 -5.91 12.65
C ILE A 135 -9.41 -6.83 12.07
N ASP A 136 -9.12 -7.46 10.93
CA ASP A 136 -10.06 -8.39 10.32
C ASP A 136 -10.36 -9.57 11.26
N TYR A 137 -11.62 -9.98 11.32
CA TYR A 137 -12.12 -11.05 12.18
C TYR A 137 -11.49 -12.41 11.93
N GLN A 138 -10.86 -12.58 10.76
CA GLN A 138 -10.25 -13.84 10.34
C GLN A 138 -8.77 -13.94 10.71
N GLU A 139 -8.13 -12.83 11.07
CA GLU A 139 -6.71 -12.81 11.40
C GLU A 139 -6.43 -13.51 12.74
N LYS A 140 -5.35 -14.29 12.75
CA LYS A 140 -4.83 -14.85 14.00
C LYS A 140 -4.00 -13.78 14.70
N ILE A 141 -4.43 -13.38 15.88
CA ILE A 141 -3.80 -12.31 16.64
C ILE A 141 -3.62 -12.69 18.12
N PRO A 142 -2.67 -12.05 18.82
CA PRO A 142 -2.55 -12.12 20.28
C PRO A 142 -3.84 -11.73 21.00
N GLU A 143 -4.07 -12.32 22.18
CA GLU A 143 -5.24 -12.03 23.03
C GLU A 143 -5.40 -10.53 23.34
N SER A 144 -4.28 -9.82 23.52
CA SER A 144 -4.27 -8.39 23.81
C SER A 144 -4.80 -7.52 22.67
N LEU A 145 -4.80 -8.01 21.42
CA LEU A 145 -5.30 -7.26 20.27
C LEU A 145 -6.74 -7.62 19.89
N LYS A 146 -7.35 -8.62 20.55
CA LYS A 146 -8.74 -9.04 20.25
C LYS A 146 -9.78 -7.96 20.49
N VAL A 147 -9.49 -6.98 21.35
CA VAL A 147 -10.37 -5.83 21.59
C VAL A 147 -10.55 -4.95 20.33
N PHE A 148 -9.57 -4.97 19.42
CA PHE A 148 -9.58 -4.24 18.14
C PHE A 148 -10.07 -5.09 16.96
N GLN A 149 -10.38 -6.37 17.20
CA GLN A 149 -10.79 -7.29 16.14
C GLN A 149 -12.29 -7.20 15.90
N LYS A 150 -12.66 -6.94 14.65
CA LYS A 150 -14.07 -6.90 14.28
C LYS A 150 -14.70 -8.27 14.54
N PRO A 151 -15.85 -8.39 15.22
CA PRO A 151 -16.53 -9.66 15.37
C PRO A 151 -17.24 -10.04 14.07
N ARG A 152 -17.26 -11.33 13.74
CA ARG A 152 -17.82 -11.87 12.50
C ARG A 152 -19.26 -11.41 12.15
N ASN A 153 -20.09 -11.13 13.17
CA ASN A 153 -21.52 -10.84 13.01
C ASN A 153 -21.95 -9.45 13.49
N VAL A 154 -21.01 -8.55 13.78
CA VAL A 154 -21.36 -7.22 14.31
C VAL A 154 -21.47 -6.21 13.18
N THR A 155 -22.69 -5.72 12.98
CA THR A 155 -23.07 -4.69 11.98
C THR A 155 -22.94 -3.27 12.52
N THR A 156 -22.95 -3.09 13.85
CA THR A 156 -22.81 -1.79 14.52
C THR A 156 -21.70 -1.88 15.57
N PRO A 157 -20.60 -1.11 15.43
CA PRO A 157 -19.45 -1.16 16.32
C PRO A 157 -19.71 -0.37 17.61
N VAL A 158 -20.64 -0.84 18.44
CA VAL A 158 -21.01 -0.10 19.68
C VAL A 158 -20.01 -0.35 20.81
N ASP A 159 -19.20 -1.42 20.74
CA ASP A 159 -18.26 -1.81 21.80
C ASP A 159 -16.85 -2.17 21.29
N LEU A 160 -16.47 -1.73 20.08
CA LEU A 160 -15.14 -2.03 19.52
C LEU A 160 -14.22 -0.82 19.63
N GLU A 161 -13.03 -1.04 20.19
CA GLU A 161 -11.96 -0.05 20.09
C GLU A 161 -11.44 -0.02 18.66
N THR A 162 -11.29 1.19 18.13
CA THR A 162 -10.79 1.41 16.77
C THR A 162 -9.30 1.70 16.77
N LEU A 163 -8.61 1.31 15.71
CA LEU A 163 -7.22 1.67 15.46
C LEU A 163 -7.13 2.74 14.36
N GLY A 164 -6.22 3.69 14.54
CA GLY A 164 -6.07 4.84 13.66
C GLY A 164 -7.26 5.79 13.71
N GLY A 165 -7.43 6.56 12.64
CA GLY A 165 -8.44 7.61 12.60
C GLY A 165 -8.23 8.66 13.69
N THR A 166 -6.98 9.04 13.95
CA THR A 166 -6.61 9.93 15.04
C THR A 166 -6.02 11.23 14.49
N ARG A 167 -6.40 12.36 15.09
CA ARG A 167 -5.76 13.66 14.88
C ARG A 167 -5.26 14.18 16.22
N ALA A 168 -3.97 14.46 16.33
CA ALA A 168 -3.35 14.96 17.55
C ALA A 168 -2.41 16.12 17.27
N ARG A 169 -2.30 17.06 18.22
CA ARG A 169 -1.22 18.04 18.22
C ARG A 169 -0.02 17.46 18.94
N VAL A 170 1.07 17.24 18.22
CA VAL A 170 2.29 16.67 18.77
C VAL A 170 3.28 17.78 19.04
N LYS A 171 3.64 17.96 20.32
CA LYS A 171 4.68 18.88 20.76
C LYS A 171 6.03 18.18 20.72
N PHE A 172 6.95 18.74 19.93
CA PHE A 172 8.34 18.37 19.88
C PHE A 172 9.15 19.39 20.69
N THR A 173 9.91 18.92 21.67
CA THR A 173 10.88 19.71 22.43
C THR A 173 12.27 19.15 22.12
N ALA A 174 13.03 19.86 21.29
CA ALA A 174 14.34 19.42 20.80
C ALA A 174 15.47 20.19 21.47
N TRP A 175 16.45 19.46 21.99
CA TRP A 175 17.67 19.99 22.59
C TRP A 175 18.87 19.62 21.73
N GLY A 176 19.68 20.61 21.38
CA GLY A 176 20.95 20.43 20.68
C GLY A 176 22.10 20.97 21.53
N ARG A 177 23.17 20.18 21.66
CA ARG A 177 24.39 20.56 22.39
C ARG A 177 25.60 20.52 21.48
N PHE A 178 26.39 21.59 21.49
CA PHE A 178 27.66 21.69 20.78
C PHE A 178 28.66 22.55 21.56
N ASP A 179 29.87 22.03 21.78
CA ASP A 179 30.98 22.74 22.45
C ASP A 179 30.54 23.44 23.75
N GLY A 180 29.83 22.70 24.61
CA GLY A 180 29.29 23.18 25.90
C GLY A 180 28.08 24.13 25.79
N ASN A 181 27.69 24.57 24.59
CA ASN A 181 26.50 25.40 24.38
C ASN A 181 25.29 24.52 24.10
N MET A 182 24.18 24.83 24.75
CA MET A 182 22.90 24.16 24.54
C MET A 182 21.88 25.12 23.91
N TYR A 183 21.05 24.59 23.02
CA TYR A 183 19.90 25.27 22.44
C TYR A 183 18.66 24.37 22.55
N CYS A 184 17.50 24.98 22.76
CA CYS A 184 16.22 24.27 22.90
C CYS A 184 15.20 24.91 21.95
N ILE A 185 14.41 24.08 21.28
CA ILE A 185 13.36 24.48 20.37
C ILE A 185 12.10 23.69 20.71
N ASP A 186 11.01 24.41 20.94
CA ASP A 186 9.68 23.83 21.00
C ASP A 186 9.01 24.07 19.65
N THR A 187 8.43 23.02 19.07
CA THR A 187 7.60 23.06 17.86
C THR A 187 6.36 22.21 18.10
N VAL A 188 5.21 22.66 17.62
CA VAL A 188 3.99 21.83 17.58
C VAL A 188 3.72 21.46 16.12
N LYS A 189 3.38 20.21 15.85
CA LYS A 189 2.95 19.72 14.54
C LYS A 189 1.63 18.95 14.68
N THR A 190 0.92 18.72 13.58
CA THR A 190 -0.31 17.91 13.60
C THR A 190 0.00 16.50 13.11
N LEU A 191 -0.21 15.50 13.96
CA LEU A 191 -0.22 14.08 13.59
C LEU A 191 -1.62 13.73 13.10
N ARG A 192 -1.70 13.13 11.91
CA ARG A 192 -2.91 12.51 11.36
C ARG A 192 -2.62 11.04 11.13
N VAL A 193 -3.46 10.16 11.67
CA VAL A 193 -3.43 8.73 11.42
C VAL A 193 -4.70 8.37 10.66
N THR A 194 -4.55 7.82 9.46
CA THR A 194 -5.64 7.59 8.51
C THR A 194 -5.52 6.21 7.88
N ASP A 195 -6.63 5.49 7.80
CA ASP A 195 -6.76 4.29 6.98
C ASP A 195 -6.84 4.66 5.48
N ILE A 196 -5.80 4.27 4.73
CA ILE A 196 -5.69 4.48 3.29
C ILE A 196 -6.15 3.26 2.47
N THR A 197 -6.95 2.36 3.07
CA THR A 197 -7.55 1.23 2.35
C THR A 197 -8.43 1.72 1.18
N PRO A 198 -8.23 1.22 -0.05
CA PRO A 198 -8.97 1.67 -1.22
C PRO A 198 -10.47 1.37 -1.14
N PRO A 199 -11.28 1.96 -2.03
CA PRO A 199 -12.67 1.55 -2.21
C PRO A 199 -12.77 0.08 -2.67
N ALA A 200 -13.71 -0.67 -2.07
CA ALA A 200 -13.97 -2.10 -2.34
C ALA A 200 -12.72 -3.02 -2.34
N PRO A 201 -11.91 -3.04 -1.25
CA PRO A 201 -10.64 -3.77 -1.20
C PRO A 201 -10.79 -5.29 -1.28
N ASP A 202 -11.99 -5.82 -1.02
CA ASP A 202 -12.30 -7.26 -1.10
C ASP A 202 -12.62 -7.76 -2.51
N HIS A 203 -12.75 -6.85 -3.48
CA HIS A 203 -13.26 -7.15 -4.81
C HIS A 203 -12.17 -6.90 -5.84
N THR A 204 -11.98 -7.82 -6.79
CA THR A 204 -11.22 -7.55 -8.02
C THR A 204 -11.99 -6.56 -8.90
N LEU A 205 -13.31 -6.75 -8.95
CA LEU A 205 -14.25 -5.90 -9.69
C LEU A 205 -15.50 -5.62 -8.84
N PHE A 206 -15.83 -4.35 -8.67
CA PHE A 206 -17.08 -3.89 -8.05
C PHE A 206 -17.81 -2.92 -8.99
N ILE A 207 -19.03 -3.26 -9.39
CA ILE A 207 -19.91 -2.38 -10.19
C ILE A 207 -21.07 -1.94 -9.30
N HIS A 208 -21.10 -0.66 -8.93
CA HIS A 208 -22.09 -0.12 -8.00
C HIS A 208 -23.46 0.18 -8.65
N SER A 209 -23.49 0.52 -9.94
CA SER A 209 -24.72 0.81 -10.68
C SER A 209 -25.73 -0.35 -10.63
N ASP A 210 -27.01 0.01 -10.60
CA ASP A 210 -28.16 -0.88 -10.69
C ASP A 210 -28.54 -1.25 -12.15
N LYS A 211 -27.84 -0.67 -13.12
CA LYS A 211 -28.09 -0.88 -14.56
C LYS A 211 -27.67 -2.26 -15.04
N ALA A 212 -28.13 -2.60 -16.24
CA ALA A 212 -27.64 -3.76 -16.98
C ALA A 212 -26.37 -3.39 -17.76
N GLU A 213 -25.27 -4.07 -17.46
CA GLU A 213 -23.97 -3.95 -18.09
C GLU A 213 -23.69 -5.19 -18.94
N THR A 214 -22.95 -5.02 -20.04
CA THR A 214 -22.64 -6.12 -20.97
C THR A 214 -21.16 -6.13 -21.35
N LEU A 215 -20.51 -7.27 -21.12
CA LEU A 215 -19.18 -7.60 -21.62
C LEU A 215 -19.34 -8.37 -22.93
N LYS A 216 -19.34 -7.63 -24.03
CA LYS A 216 -19.47 -8.18 -25.39
C LYS A 216 -18.19 -7.96 -26.17
N GLU A 217 -17.76 -6.72 -26.36
CA GLU A 217 -16.63 -6.43 -27.25
C GLU A 217 -15.27 -6.53 -26.54
N GLY A 218 -14.31 -7.16 -27.22
CA GLY A 218 -12.90 -7.21 -26.80
C GLY A 218 -12.60 -8.28 -25.76
N SER A 219 -11.53 -8.04 -24.99
CA SER A 219 -11.10 -8.89 -23.89
C SER A 219 -11.37 -8.22 -22.55
N PHE A 220 -11.88 -8.98 -21.59
CA PHE A 220 -12.10 -8.52 -20.22
C PHE A 220 -11.77 -9.67 -19.26
N VAL A 221 -10.55 -9.66 -18.72
CA VAL A 221 -9.99 -10.77 -17.96
C VAL A 221 -9.74 -10.35 -16.52
N LEU A 222 -10.26 -11.11 -15.57
CA LEU A 222 -9.98 -10.96 -14.14
C LEU A 222 -9.12 -12.13 -13.65
N SER A 223 -8.04 -11.79 -12.95
CA SER A 223 -7.29 -12.72 -12.10
C SER A 223 -7.59 -12.36 -10.65
N ASN A 224 -8.24 -13.27 -9.93
CA ASN A 224 -8.76 -13.02 -8.58
C ASN A 224 -7.76 -13.42 -7.49
N LEU A 225 -6.63 -13.98 -7.88
CA LEU A 225 -5.61 -14.51 -6.99
C LEU A 225 -4.33 -13.69 -7.11
N ASP A 226 -3.81 -13.26 -5.96
CA ASP A 226 -2.43 -12.79 -5.87
C ASP A 226 -1.60 -13.95 -5.29
N LEU A 227 -0.77 -14.58 -6.13
CA LEU A 227 0.15 -15.64 -5.69
C LEU A 227 1.56 -15.08 -5.55
N PRO A 228 2.04 -14.78 -4.32
CA PRO A 228 3.50 -14.73 -4.17
C PRO A 228 4.09 -15.68 -3.12
N LEU A 229 3.63 -15.73 -1.86
CA LEU A 229 4.43 -16.36 -0.79
C LEU A 229 3.98 -17.77 -0.36
N VAL A 230 2.67 -18.01 -0.29
CA VAL A 230 2.12 -19.30 0.18
C VAL A 230 2.31 -20.38 -0.88
N ILE A 231 2.08 -20.04 -2.15
CA ILE A 231 2.30 -20.97 -3.27
C ILE A 231 3.77 -21.27 -3.49
N GLU A 232 4.69 -20.32 -3.31
CA GLU A 232 6.12 -20.62 -3.43
C GLU A 232 6.57 -21.65 -2.38
N GLY A 233 6.17 -21.48 -1.12
CA GLY A 233 6.48 -22.42 -0.04
C GLY A 233 5.85 -23.80 -0.25
N LEU A 234 4.62 -23.84 -0.77
CA LEU A 234 3.88 -25.08 -1.03
C LEU A 234 4.34 -25.80 -2.29
N ILE A 235 4.66 -25.08 -3.37
CA ILE A 235 5.23 -25.66 -4.58
C ILE A 235 6.63 -26.20 -4.30
N ARG A 236 7.46 -25.51 -3.51
CA ARG A 236 8.75 -26.07 -3.04
C ARG A 236 8.53 -27.36 -2.23
N LYS A 237 7.49 -27.42 -1.40
CA LYS A 237 7.12 -28.63 -0.65
C LYS A 237 6.65 -29.76 -1.57
N LEU A 238 5.80 -29.46 -2.56
CA LEU A 238 5.34 -30.41 -3.57
C LEU A 238 6.51 -30.94 -4.41
N SER A 239 7.38 -30.05 -4.91
CA SER A 239 8.60 -30.43 -5.65
C SER A 239 9.45 -31.39 -4.82
N ARG A 240 9.64 -31.12 -3.52
CA ARG A 240 10.41 -31.99 -2.63
C ARG A 240 9.72 -33.33 -2.37
N GLN A 241 8.40 -33.36 -2.13
CA GLN A 241 7.66 -34.61 -1.90
C GLN A 241 7.62 -35.48 -3.15
N VAL A 242 7.44 -34.88 -4.33
CA VAL A 242 7.49 -35.59 -5.61
C VAL A 242 8.89 -36.14 -5.89
N GLU A 243 9.95 -35.40 -5.55
CA GLU A 243 11.34 -35.91 -5.59
C GLU A 243 11.55 -37.10 -4.63
N GLU A 244 11.00 -37.05 -3.42
CA GLU A 244 11.09 -38.13 -2.42
C GLU A 244 10.32 -39.39 -2.88
N VAL A 245 9.11 -39.25 -3.45
CA VAL A 245 8.29 -40.37 -3.96
C VAL A 245 8.90 -41.00 -5.23
N LEU A 246 9.39 -40.19 -6.17
CA LEU A 246 10.10 -40.66 -7.38
C LEU A 246 11.45 -41.36 -7.08
N GLY A 247 11.95 -41.21 -5.85
CA GLY A 247 13.13 -41.90 -5.35
C GLY A 247 12.89 -43.36 -4.98
N VAL A 248 11.63 -43.80 -4.79
CA VAL A 248 11.34 -45.09 -4.14
C VAL A 248 10.69 -46.15 -5.06
N GLU A 249 9.84 -45.86 -6.06
CA GLU A 249 9.32 -46.93 -6.95
C GLU A 249 8.73 -46.50 -8.34
N ILE A 250 9.09 -47.27 -9.39
CA ILE A 250 8.42 -47.52 -10.72
C ILE A 250 8.65 -46.59 -11.95
N ARG A 251 8.30 -47.16 -13.14
CA ARG A 251 8.76 -47.13 -14.55
C ARG A 251 8.26 -45.97 -15.45
N GLU A 252 9.02 -45.75 -16.53
CA GLU A 252 8.75 -45.00 -17.80
C GLU A 252 8.26 -43.53 -17.78
N ASP A 253 7.48 -43.07 -16.80
CA ASP A 253 7.01 -41.67 -16.73
C ASP A 253 8.04 -40.68 -16.16
N LYS A 254 9.20 -41.19 -15.72
CA LYS A 254 10.27 -40.44 -15.04
C LYS A 254 10.79 -39.21 -15.80
N LYS A 255 10.81 -39.25 -17.14
CA LYS A 255 11.31 -38.13 -17.94
C LYS A 255 10.27 -37.01 -18.01
N LYS A 256 9.00 -37.34 -18.28
CA LYS A 256 7.92 -36.35 -18.38
C LYS A 256 7.65 -35.66 -17.03
N THR A 257 7.58 -36.42 -15.94
CA THR A 257 7.36 -35.84 -14.60
C THR A 257 8.56 -34.99 -14.17
N ARG A 258 9.79 -35.38 -14.51
CA ARG A 258 10.99 -34.58 -14.22
C ARG A 258 11.08 -33.32 -15.08
N ASP A 259 10.71 -33.40 -16.35
CA ASP A 259 10.64 -32.23 -17.25
C ASP A 259 9.54 -31.25 -16.77
N LEU A 260 8.42 -31.75 -16.24
CA LEU A 260 7.36 -30.94 -15.60
C LEU A 260 7.87 -30.25 -14.32
N ILE A 261 8.58 -30.96 -13.43
CA ILE A 261 9.18 -30.39 -12.21
C ILE A 261 10.24 -29.34 -12.55
N GLU A 262 11.07 -29.60 -13.56
CA GLU A 262 12.10 -28.65 -14.00
C GLU A 262 11.45 -27.40 -14.61
N SER A 263 10.36 -27.57 -15.37
CA SER A 263 9.55 -26.46 -15.90
C SER A 263 8.88 -25.66 -14.77
N LEU A 264 8.36 -26.34 -13.74
CA LEU A 264 7.79 -25.71 -12.55
C LEU A 264 8.85 -24.89 -11.80
N ASN A 265 10.03 -25.49 -11.56
CA ASN A 265 11.15 -24.81 -10.91
C ASN A 265 11.71 -23.65 -11.75
N GLN A 266 11.71 -23.75 -13.07
CA GLN A 266 12.08 -22.64 -13.96
C GLN A 266 11.04 -21.51 -13.93
N ALA A 267 9.74 -21.83 -13.94
CA ALA A 267 8.66 -20.85 -13.80
C ALA A 267 8.72 -20.11 -12.46
N LEU A 268 9.08 -20.80 -11.37
CA LEU A 268 9.31 -20.21 -10.05
C LEU A 268 10.53 -19.28 -10.02
N ASN A 269 11.63 -19.68 -10.65
CA ASN A 269 12.89 -18.92 -10.66
C ASN A 269 12.84 -17.69 -11.58
N ALA A 270 11.92 -17.65 -12.56
CA ALA A 270 11.75 -16.51 -13.46
C ALA A 270 11.12 -15.27 -12.80
N GLY A 271 10.71 -15.38 -11.53
CA GLY A 271 9.89 -14.37 -10.86
C GLY A 271 8.45 -14.42 -11.39
N PHE A 272 7.49 -14.22 -10.49
CA PHE A 272 6.06 -14.41 -10.78
C PHE A 272 5.47 -13.33 -11.71
N GLN A 273 5.89 -13.30 -12.97
CA GLN A 273 5.20 -12.62 -14.07
C GLN A 273 3.97 -13.44 -14.51
N THR A 274 3.01 -12.80 -15.18
CA THR A 274 1.68 -13.37 -15.50
C THR A 274 1.73 -14.75 -16.15
N GLU A 275 2.68 -14.98 -17.07
CA GLU A 275 2.84 -16.28 -17.74
C GLU A 275 3.30 -17.38 -16.80
N SER A 276 4.13 -17.10 -15.79
CA SER A 276 4.69 -18.14 -14.91
C SER A 276 3.70 -18.66 -13.87
N ILE A 277 2.69 -17.86 -13.51
CA ILE A 277 1.59 -18.27 -12.61
C ILE A 277 0.60 -19.18 -13.32
N GLU A 278 0.14 -18.79 -14.50
CA GLU A 278 -0.76 -19.62 -15.30
C GLU A 278 -0.08 -20.94 -15.67
N GLN A 279 1.20 -20.88 -16.05
CA GLN A 279 2.03 -22.07 -16.26
C GLN A 279 2.15 -22.92 -14.99
N SER A 280 2.37 -22.31 -13.82
CA SER A 280 2.47 -23.05 -12.55
C SER A 280 1.16 -23.76 -12.18
N ILE A 281 0.01 -23.09 -12.35
CA ILE A 281 -1.31 -23.69 -12.09
C ILE A 281 -1.60 -24.80 -13.10
N GLN A 282 -1.31 -24.59 -14.39
CA GLN A 282 -1.46 -25.61 -15.44
C GLN A 282 -0.55 -26.82 -15.18
N LEU A 283 0.69 -26.59 -14.74
CA LEU A 283 1.63 -27.65 -14.38
C LEU A 283 1.16 -28.43 -13.15
N ILE A 284 0.55 -27.78 -12.15
CA ILE A 284 -0.05 -28.43 -10.98
C ILE A 284 -1.24 -29.31 -11.41
N ASP A 285 -2.12 -28.84 -12.29
CA ASP A 285 -3.25 -29.61 -12.84
C ASP A 285 -2.77 -30.79 -13.72
N GLN A 286 -1.72 -30.59 -14.52
CA GLN A 286 -1.12 -31.68 -15.29
C GLN A 286 -0.49 -32.74 -14.38
N LEU A 287 0.15 -32.33 -13.28
CA LEU A 287 0.68 -33.23 -12.26
C LEU A 287 -0.42 -34.01 -11.54
N SER A 288 -1.54 -33.38 -11.18
CA SER A 288 -2.66 -34.08 -10.53
C SER A 288 -3.33 -35.11 -11.45
N LYS A 289 -3.43 -34.82 -12.75
CA LYS A 289 -4.03 -35.72 -13.75
C LYS A 289 -3.13 -36.89 -14.13
N GLN A 290 -1.80 -36.71 -14.13
CA GLN A 290 -0.86 -37.74 -14.55
C GLN A 290 -0.45 -38.70 -13.43
N ILE A 291 -0.58 -38.31 -12.16
CA ILE A 291 -0.09 -39.10 -11.04
C ILE A 291 -1.28 -39.74 -10.30
N SER A 292 -1.48 -41.05 -10.50
CA SER A 292 -2.51 -41.85 -9.80
C SER A 292 -2.16 -42.19 -8.34
N ASP A 293 -1.38 -41.35 -7.66
CA ASP A 293 -0.96 -41.53 -6.27
C ASP A 293 -1.85 -40.70 -5.35
N ASP A 294 -2.56 -41.38 -4.45
CA ASP A 294 -3.48 -40.77 -3.47
C ASP A 294 -2.80 -39.66 -2.65
N ASN A 295 -1.49 -39.76 -2.36
CA ASN A 295 -0.77 -38.75 -1.58
C ASN A 295 -0.53 -37.44 -2.36
N ILE A 296 -0.33 -37.52 -3.68
CA ILE A 296 -0.07 -36.35 -4.52
C ILE A 296 -1.40 -35.65 -4.83
N SER A 297 -2.47 -36.42 -5.09
CA SER A 297 -3.83 -35.89 -5.17
C SER A 297 -4.24 -35.18 -3.87
N GLU A 298 -4.02 -35.80 -2.71
CA GLU A 298 -4.26 -35.20 -1.40
C GLU A 298 -3.39 -33.95 -1.17
N THR A 299 -2.15 -33.91 -1.69
CA THR A 299 -1.29 -32.73 -1.60
C THR A 299 -1.77 -31.59 -2.48
N VAL A 300 -2.27 -31.86 -3.70
CA VAL A 300 -2.87 -30.86 -4.59
C VAL A 300 -4.19 -30.33 -4.00
N ASP A 301 -5.03 -31.19 -3.45
CA ASP A 301 -6.23 -30.77 -2.72
C ASP A 301 -5.86 -29.94 -1.48
N ASN A 302 -4.83 -30.35 -0.72
CA ASN A 302 -4.29 -29.55 0.37
C ASN A 302 -3.68 -28.22 -0.11
N ILE A 303 -3.12 -28.14 -1.32
CA ILE A 303 -2.65 -26.89 -1.94
C ILE A 303 -3.84 -25.98 -2.24
N ILE A 304 -4.91 -26.50 -2.82
CA ILE A 304 -6.13 -25.74 -3.10
C ILE A 304 -6.85 -25.32 -1.80
N LEU A 305 -6.82 -26.15 -0.76
CA LEU A 305 -7.38 -25.83 0.55
C LEU A 305 -6.51 -24.83 1.33
N SER A 306 -5.19 -24.88 1.17
CA SER A 306 -4.24 -23.94 1.80
C SER A 306 -4.15 -22.60 1.07
N LEU A 307 -4.66 -22.52 -0.17
CA LEU A 307 -4.79 -21.29 -0.94
C LEU A 307 -5.74 -20.24 -0.34
N ASN A 308 -6.39 -20.56 0.78
CA ASN A 308 -7.36 -19.74 1.51
C ASN A 308 -8.18 -18.84 0.56
N PRO A 309 -9.20 -19.39 -0.14
CA PRO A 309 -10.03 -18.68 -1.12
C PRO A 309 -10.65 -17.36 -0.63
N ARG A 310 -10.59 -17.07 0.66
CA ARG A 310 -11.00 -15.82 1.31
C ARG A 310 -10.08 -14.64 0.97
N ASN A 311 -8.80 -14.93 0.72
CA ASN A 311 -7.80 -13.93 0.35
C ASN A 311 -7.98 -13.47 -1.10
N TRP A 312 -8.79 -14.17 -1.87
CA TRP A 312 -9.02 -13.87 -3.28
C TRP A 312 -9.97 -12.69 -3.43
N GLY A 313 -9.82 -11.98 -4.53
CA GLY A 313 -10.73 -10.92 -4.91
C GLY A 313 -12.07 -11.48 -5.36
N ARG A 314 -13.15 -10.84 -4.93
CA ARG A 314 -14.52 -11.20 -5.34
C ARG A 314 -14.95 -10.39 -6.55
N VAL A 315 -16.02 -10.83 -7.21
CA VAL A 315 -16.65 -10.07 -8.28
C VAL A 315 -18.06 -9.69 -7.87
N ARG A 316 -18.38 -8.40 -7.96
CA ARG A 316 -19.68 -7.88 -7.53
C ARG A 316 -20.30 -6.94 -8.55
N THR A 317 -21.63 -7.07 -8.71
CA THR A 317 -22.49 -6.08 -9.36
C THR A 317 -23.77 -5.88 -8.55
N ASN A 318 -24.20 -4.63 -8.38
CA ASN A 318 -25.51 -4.33 -7.78
C ASN A 318 -26.66 -4.46 -8.80
N GLY A 319 -26.37 -4.21 -10.07
CA GLY A 319 -27.29 -4.38 -11.19
C GLY A 319 -27.22 -5.77 -11.82
N ARG A 320 -27.20 -5.81 -13.16
CA ARG A 320 -27.11 -7.04 -13.96
C ARG A 320 -25.86 -7.00 -14.83
N LEU A 321 -25.06 -8.06 -14.82
CA LEU A 321 -23.88 -8.18 -15.68
C LEU A 321 -24.04 -9.37 -16.62
N GLU A 322 -24.02 -9.11 -17.93
CA GLU A 322 -24.03 -10.16 -18.96
C GLU A 322 -22.63 -10.35 -19.55
N VAL A 323 -22.11 -11.57 -19.45
CA VAL A 323 -20.75 -11.93 -19.88
C VAL A 323 -20.81 -12.83 -21.09
N TYR A 324 -20.37 -12.34 -22.25
CA TYR A 324 -20.27 -13.13 -23.46
C TYR A 324 -18.96 -13.92 -23.44
N LEU A 325 -19.08 -15.24 -23.35
CA LEU A 325 -17.94 -16.14 -23.19
C LEU A 325 -17.08 -16.22 -24.46
N PRO A 326 -15.80 -16.64 -24.36
CA PRO A 326 -14.94 -16.88 -25.51
C PRO A 326 -15.33 -18.08 -26.36
N PHE A 327 -15.06 -18.00 -27.67
CA PHE A 327 -15.43 -19.00 -28.69
C PHE A 327 -14.76 -20.39 -28.60
N PHE A 328 -14.01 -20.72 -27.54
CA PHE A 328 -13.12 -21.89 -27.37
C PHE A 328 -11.64 -21.67 -27.70
N ALA A 329 -10.75 -22.26 -26.87
CA ALA A 329 -9.41 -22.65 -27.26
C ALA A 329 -9.45 -24.14 -27.69
N ALA A 330 -8.66 -24.53 -28.71
CA ALA A 330 -8.77 -25.85 -29.36
C ALA A 330 -8.53 -27.05 -28.42
N ASP A 331 -7.87 -26.87 -27.29
CA ASP A 331 -7.53 -27.94 -26.34
C ASP A 331 -8.73 -28.42 -25.48
N ASP A 332 -9.73 -27.56 -25.26
CA ASP A 332 -10.94 -27.89 -24.48
C ASP A 332 -11.87 -28.86 -25.21
N ILE A 333 -11.74 -28.95 -26.55
CA ILE A 333 -12.48 -29.90 -27.39
C ILE A 333 -12.09 -31.34 -27.03
N ILE A 334 -10.80 -31.60 -26.86
CA ILE A 334 -10.28 -32.97 -26.70
C ILE A 334 -10.60 -33.50 -25.29
N ASN A 335 -10.51 -32.66 -24.26
CA ASN A 335 -10.85 -33.06 -22.89
C ASN A 335 -12.35 -33.27 -22.70
N TYR A 336 -13.20 -32.44 -23.33
CA TYR A 336 -14.65 -32.62 -23.29
C TYR A 336 -15.09 -33.96 -23.88
N PHE A 337 -14.51 -34.37 -25.02
CA PHE A 337 -14.80 -35.67 -25.64
C PHE A 337 -14.13 -36.86 -24.94
N ALA A 338 -13.11 -36.63 -24.10
CA ALA A 338 -12.40 -37.68 -23.37
C ALA A 338 -13.03 -38.01 -22.00
N GLU A 339 -13.55 -37.02 -21.26
CA GLU A 339 -14.06 -37.20 -19.89
C GLU A 339 -15.58 -37.48 -19.82
N SER A 340 -16.37 -36.96 -20.76
CA SER A 340 -17.82 -37.11 -20.72
C SER A 340 -18.27 -38.37 -21.47
N GLY A 341 -18.33 -39.50 -20.76
CA GLY A 341 -18.93 -40.77 -21.23
C GLY A 341 -20.44 -40.69 -21.55
N GLY A 342 -21.01 -39.50 -21.74
CA GLY A 342 -22.41 -39.26 -22.04
C GLY A 342 -22.58 -38.16 -23.09
N TRP A 343 -23.03 -38.55 -24.29
CA TRP A 343 -23.40 -37.68 -25.42
C TRP A 343 -24.59 -36.74 -25.16
N ARG A 344 -25.02 -36.54 -23.90
CA ARG A 344 -26.26 -35.84 -23.54
C ARG A 344 -26.08 -34.37 -23.17
N ASP A 345 -24.91 -33.98 -22.68
CA ASP A 345 -24.62 -32.58 -22.40
C ASP A 345 -23.94 -31.96 -23.64
N LEU A 346 -24.54 -30.92 -24.21
CA LEU A 346 -24.04 -30.23 -25.39
C LEU A 346 -22.96 -29.22 -24.97
N PRO A 347 -21.84 -29.11 -25.69
CA PRO A 347 -20.75 -28.21 -25.32
C PRO A 347 -21.20 -26.75 -25.35
N GLU A 348 -20.84 -26.01 -24.32
CA GLU A 348 -21.06 -24.56 -24.21
C GLU A 348 -20.00 -23.82 -25.05
N VAL A 349 -20.43 -23.03 -26.02
CA VAL A 349 -19.57 -22.32 -26.98
C VAL A 349 -19.76 -20.84 -26.81
N GLY A 350 -18.69 -20.07 -26.62
CA GLY A 350 -18.82 -18.61 -26.59
C GLY A 350 -18.95 -17.98 -27.98
N TYR A 351 -18.43 -16.76 -28.12
CA TYR A 351 -18.55 -15.93 -29.30
C TYR A 351 -17.18 -15.59 -29.88
N LEU A 352 -17.07 -15.58 -31.22
CA LEU A 352 -15.83 -15.24 -31.93
C LEU A 352 -15.36 -13.82 -31.54
N PHE A 353 -14.06 -13.66 -31.30
CA PHE A 353 -13.43 -12.38 -30.91
C PHE A 353 -13.89 -11.81 -29.55
N HIS A 354 -14.51 -12.63 -28.72
CA HIS A 354 -14.81 -12.31 -27.33
C HIS A 354 -13.82 -13.07 -26.46
N ASP A 355 -13.19 -12.40 -25.49
CA ASP A 355 -12.36 -13.07 -24.49
C ASP A 355 -12.62 -12.49 -23.09
N ASN A 356 -13.87 -12.67 -22.65
CA ASN A 356 -14.34 -12.17 -21.36
C ASN A 356 -14.32 -13.31 -20.32
N ARG A 357 -13.54 -13.16 -19.26
CA ARG A 357 -13.37 -14.11 -18.17
C ARG A 357 -13.32 -13.37 -16.85
N LEU A 358 -14.18 -13.73 -15.90
CA LEU A 358 -14.22 -13.11 -14.57
C LEU A 358 -13.46 -13.93 -13.51
N HIS A 359 -12.60 -14.84 -13.95
CA HIS A 359 -11.76 -15.71 -13.11
C HIS A 359 -10.57 -16.27 -13.88
N ASP A 360 -9.57 -16.69 -13.13
CA ASP A 360 -8.46 -17.52 -13.60
C ASP A 360 -8.97 -18.89 -14.09
N PRO A 361 -8.42 -19.43 -15.19
CA PRO A 361 -8.74 -20.79 -15.64
C PRO A 361 -8.68 -21.79 -14.49
N TYR A 362 -9.67 -22.68 -14.38
CA TYR A 362 -9.81 -23.71 -13.33
C TYR A 362 -10.19 -23.22 -11.92
N MET A 363 -10.19 -21.91 -11.65
CA MET A 363 -10.46 -21.36 -10.31
C MET A 363 -11.86 -20.75 -10.15
N SER A 364 -12.73 -20.96 -11.15
CA SER A 364 -14.10 -20.45 -11.19
C SER A 364 -14.96 -20.90 -10.01
N VAL A 365 -14.73 -22.13 -9.50
CA VAL A 365 -15.46 -22.75 -8.38
C VAL A 365 -14.99 -22.23 -7.02
N TYR A 366 -13.93 -21.43 -6.98
CA TYR A 366 -13.40 -20.88 -5.72
C TYR A 366 -13.56 -19.36 -5.66
N THR A 367 -13.81 -18.70 -6.80
CA THR A 367 -14.18 -17.28 -6.84
C THR A 367 -15.63 -17.07 -6.38
N HIS A 368 -15.84 -16.08 -5.51
CA HIS A 368 -17.17 -15.66 -5.10
C HIS A 368 -17.73 -14.55 -6.02
N TYR A 369 -18.96 -14.77 -6.49
CA TYR A 369 -19.69 -13.85 -7.35
C TYR A 369 -20.95 -13.36 -6.62
N GLU A 370 -21.11 -12.05 -6.50
CA GLU A 370 -22.17 -11.40 -5.73
C GLU A 370 -23.02 -10.54 -6.68
N GLY A 371 -24.29 -10.92 -6.90
CA GLY A 371 -25.21 -10.19 -7.78
C GLY A 371 -25.67 -10.97 -9.02
N LEU A 372 -26.42 -10.29 -9.89
CA LEU A 372 -27.04 -10.88 -11.07
C LEU A 372 -26.03 -10.99 -12.23
N ILE A 373 -25.13 -11.97 -12.13
CA ILE A 373 -24.09 -12.21 -13.13
C ILE A 373 -24.48 -13.42 -13.98
N TYR A 374 -24.60 -13.19 -15.28
CA TYR A 374 -25.04 -14.20 -16.24
C TYR A 374 -23.99 -14.45 -17.32
N LYS A 375 -23.83 -15.71 -17.71
CA LYS A 375 -23.07 -16.08 -18.91
C LYS A 375 -23.99 -16.12 -20.13
N ARG A 376 -23.46 -15.65 -21.26
CA ARG A 376 -24.04 -15.75 -22.60
C ARG A 376 -23.16 -16.67 -23.43
N TYR A 377 -23.77 -17.69 -24.00
CA TYR A 377 -23.11 -18.70 -24.80
C TYR A 377 -24.12 -19.35 -25.77
N ARG A 378 -23.61 -20.16 -26.68
CA ARG A 378 -24.35 -20.93 -27.68
C ARG A 378 -24.10 -22.42 -27.46
N LYS A 379 -25.05 -23.27 -27.82
CA LYS A 379 -24.84 -24.73 -27.81
C LYS A 379 -24.58 -25.21 -29.23
N ILE A 380 -23.52 -26.02 -29.41
CA ILE A 380 -23.27 -26.71 -30.68
C ILE A 380 -23.91 -28.10 -30.62
N TYR A 381 -24.76 -28.40 -31.60
CA TYR A 381 -25.34 -29.72 -31.78
C TYR A 381 -24.47 -30.57 -32.71
N PRO A 382 -23.92 -31.71 -32.25
CA PRO A 382 -22.98 -32.53 -33.04
C PRO A 382 -23.53 -33.07 -34.38
N ALA A 383 -24.85 -33.07 -34.58
CA ALA A 383 -25.52 -33.71 -35.72
C ALA A 383 -25.95 -32.75 -36.85
N GLN A 384 -25.67 -31.45 -36.75
CA GLN A 384 -26.11 -30.48 -37.77
C GLN A 384 -25.09 -30.43 -38.93
N TYR A 385 -25.25 -31.34 -39.90
CA TYR A 385 -24.61 -31.22 -41.22
C TYR A 385 -25.24 -30.04 -41.99
N GLY A 386 -24.70 -28.84 -41.78
CA GLY A 386 -25.09 -27.62 -42.48
C GLY A 386 -24.57 -26.36 -41.77
N ILE A 387 -24.36 -25.27 -42.51
CA ILE A 387 -24.08 -23.94 -41.94
C ILE A 387 -25.41 -23.41 -41.37
N LEU A 388 -25.79 -23.89 -40.20
CA LEU A 388 -26.85 -23.29 -39.38
C LEU A 388 -26.18 -22.56 -38.23
N GLU A 389 -26.58 -21.31 -38.00
CA GLU A 389 -26.03 -20.53 -36.90
C GLU A 389 -26.32 -21.25 -35.57
N PRO A 390 -25.33 -21.39 -34.66
CA PRO A 390 -25.55 -22.06 -33.38
C PRO A 390 -26.66 -21.38 -32.58
N GLU A 391 -27.50 -22.16 -31.90
CA GLU A 391 -28.65 -21.65 -31.17
C GLU A 391 -28.22 -20.84 -29.94
N GLU A 392 -28.77 -19.64 -29.77
CA GLU A 392 -28.57 -18.84 -28.57
C GLU A 392 -29.38 -19.40 -27.41
N VAL A 393 -28.70 -19.62 -26.29
CA VAL A 393 -29.33 -20.14 -25.06
C VAL A 393 -29.77 -18.96 -24.20
N PRO A 394 -30.89 -19.09 -23.44
CA PRO A 394 -31.22 -18.12 -22.40
C PRO A 394 -30.04 -17.90 -21.43
N PRO A 395 -29.89 -16.69 -20.88
CA PRO A 395 -28.80 -16.41 -19.94
C PRO A 395 -28.88 -17.32 -18.72
N GLU A 396 -27.76 -17.96 -18.38
CA GLU A 396 -27.61 -18.81 -17.21
C GLU A 396 -26.70 -18.13 -16.18
N GLN A 397 -26.82 -18.54 -14.91
CA GLN A 397 -25.90 -18.03 -13.87
C GLN A 397 -24.45 -18.26 -14.31
N TYR A 398 -23.59 -17.27 -14.03
CA TYR A 398 -22.21 -17.30 -14.51
C TYR A 398 -21.44 -18.54 -14.02
N THR A 399 -21.52 -18.85 -12.72
CA THR A 399 -21.00 -20.09 -12.11
C THR A 399 -21.92 -20.57 -10.98
N ILE A 400 -21.73 -21.80 -10.50
CA ILE A 400 -22.49 -22.37 -9.38
C ILE A 400 -22.36 -21.55 -8.07
N ASN A 401 -21.28 -20.80 -7.88
CA ASN A 401 -21.06 -19.97 -6.70
C ASN A 401 -21.64 -18.55 -6.81
N THR A 402 -22.42 -18.29 -7.87
CA THR A 402 -23.05 -17.00 -8.07
C THR A 402 -24.22 -16.80 -7.11
N ARG A 403 -24.07 -15.84 -6.19
CA ARG A 403 -25.10 -15.46 -5.23
C ARG A 403 -26.01 -14.38 -5.82
N LEU A 404 -26.97 -14.80 -6.63
CA LEU A 404 -27.87 -13.91 -7.39
C LEU A 404 -28.65 -12.92 -6.50
N GLU A 405 -29.08 -13.35 -5.32
CA GLU A 405 -29.87 -12.51 -4.40
C GLU A 405 -29.03 -11.69 -3.41
N TYR A 406 -27.70 -11.70 -3.53
CA TYR A 406 -26.81 -11.08 -2.55
C TYR A 406 -27.12 -9.58 -2.31
N PRO A 407 -27.25 -8.73 -3.36
CA PRO A 407 -27.56 -7.31 -3.16
C PRO A 407 -28.93 -7.08 -2.47
N LYS A 408 -29.90 -7.96 -2.72
CA LYS A 408 -31.24 -7.89 -2.10
C LYS A 408 -31.23 -8.33 -0.64
N ARG A 409 -30.44 -9.35 -0.30
CA ARG A 409 -30.34 -9.90 1.07
C ARG A 409 -29.50 -9.03 1.98
N PHE A 410 -28.54 -8.29 1.42
CA PHE A 410 -27.63 -7.45 2.19
C PHE A 410 -27.59 -6.01 1.64
N PRO A 411 -28.70 -5.25 1.79
CA PRO A 411 -28.78 -3.87 1.31
C PRO A 411 -27.73 -2.96 1.94
N GLN A 412 -27.28 -3.26 3.16
CA GLN A 412 -26.23 -2.52 3.86
C GLN A 412 -24.85 -2.60 3.20
N TYR A 413 -24.63 -3.56 2.28
CA TYR A 413 -23.38 -3.71 1.54
C TYR A 413 -23.52 -3.26 0.08
N LEU A 414 -24.58 -2.52 -0.27
CA LEU A 414 -24.75 -1.96 -1.63
C LEU A 414 -23.72 -0.86 -1.91
N GLU A 415 -23.43 -0.05 -0.91
CA GLU A 415 -22.45 1.03 -1.01
C GLU A 415 -21.03 0.49 -1.19
N VAL A 416 -20.24 1.22 -1.98
CA VAL A 416 -18.82 0.92 -2.13
C VAL A 416 -18.14 1.19 -0.79
N ALA A 417 -17.54 0.15 -0.19
CA ALA A 417 -16.82 0.29 1.06
C ALA A 417 -15.78 1.43 0.97
N ASN A 418 -15.63 2.21 2.04
CA ASN A 418 -14.72 3.37 2.17
C ASN A 418 -15.06 4.60 1.31
N LEU A 419 -16.02 4.53 0.36
CA LEU A 419 -16.29 5.65 -0.55
C LEU A 419 -16.98 6.84 0.13
N GLU A 420 -18.00 6.60 0.96
CA GLU A 420 -18.77 7.68 1.59
C GLU A 420 -17.93 8.51 2.58
N ARG A 421 -17.06 7.86 3.37
CA ARG A 421 -16.11 8.58 4.24
C ARG A 421 -15.13 9.43 3.43
N LEU A 422 -14.72 8.98 2.24
CA LEU A 422 -13.85 9.76 1.34
C LEU A 422 -14.57 11.00 0.78
N LYS A 423 -15.82 10.85 0.35
CA LYS A 423 -16.64 11.97 -0.13
C LYS A 423 -16.90 13.01 0.96
N GLY A 424 -17.21 12.56 2.18
CA GLY A 424 -17.58 13.44 3.29
C GLY A 424 -16.39 14.11 3.99
N HIS A 425 -15.30 13.37 4.19
CA HIS A 425 -14.22 13.78 5.10
C HIS A 425 -12.81 13.71 4.50
N GLY A 426 -12.65 13.23 3.26
CA GLY A 426 -11.34 12.98 2.64
C GLY A 426 -10.43 14.23 2.61
N ILE A 427 -11.00 15.41 2.42
CA ILE A 427 -10.24 16.66 2.39
C ILE A 427 -9.72 17.09 3.78
N GLU A 428 -10.46 16.81 4.85
CA GLU A 428 -10.12 17.24 6.21
C GLU A 428 -8.91 16.47 6.76
N VAL A 429 -8.78 15.22 6.33
CA VAL A 429 -7.71 14.30 6.73
C VAL A 429 -6.58 14.22 5.70
N ALA A 430 -6.68 14.94 4.58
CA ALA A 430 -5.68 14.94 3.54
C ALA A 430 -4.32 15.40 4.08
N SER A 431 -3.26 14.67 3.72
CA SER A 431 -1.87 15.07 3.94
C SER A 431 -1.51 16.29 3.08
N GLN A 432 -2.06 16.35 1.86
CA GLN A 432 -1.85 17.46 0.92
C GLN A 432 -3.14 17.77 0.15
N VAL A 433 -3.40 19.06 -0.07
CA VAL A 433 -4.56 19.55 -0.82
C VAL A 433 -4.09 20.44 -1.97
N PHE A 434 -4.56 20.12 -3.18
CA PHE A 434 -4.25 20.85 -4.40
C PHE A 434 -5.52 21.47 -4.96
N GLU A 435 -5.54 22.80 -4.96
CA GLU A 435 -6.66 23.60 -5.45
C GLU A 435 -6.65 23.70 -6.97
N GLU A 436 -5.49 23.72 -7.63
CA GLU A 436 -5.37 23.81 -9.09
C GLU A 436 -5.15 22.44 -9.74
N LYS A 437 -5.32 22.37 -11.07
CA LYS A 437 -4.98 21.17 -11.82
C LYS A 437 -3.48 20.90 -11.69
N PHE A 438 -3.14 19.71 -11.23
CA PHE A 438 -1.75 19.35 -10.95
C PHE A 438 -1.22 18.30 -11.93
N VAL A 439 0.10 18.29 -12.14
CA VAL A 439 0.78 17.33 -13.01
C VAL A 439 1.92 16.69 -12.23
N MET A 440 1.87 15.36 -12.08
CA MET A 440 2.89 14.57 -11.41
C MET A 440 3.50 13.59 -12.39
N ARG A 441 4.83 13.62 -12.55
CA ARG A 441 5.54 12.69 -13.41
C ARG A 441 6.77 12.17 -12.68
N GLY A 442 6.81 10.87 -12.44
CA GLY A 442 7.91 10.18 -11.78
C GLY A 442 8.78 9.42 -12.77
N THR A 443 10.08 9.38 -12.51
CA THR A 443 10.99 8.47 -13.21
C THR A 443 11.44 7.36 -12.27
N GLU A 444 12.06 6.31 -12.79
CA GLU A 444 12.62 5.24 -11.95
C GLU A 444 13.67 5.78 -10.97
N GLU A 445 14.49 6.74 -11.41
CA GLU A 445 15.52 7.40 -10.61
C GLU A 445 14.93 8.40 -9.59
N GLN A 446 13.80 9.03 -9.94
CA GLN A 446 13.11 10.02 -9.13
C GLN A 446 11.60 9.72 -9.13
N PRO A 447 11.17 8.71 -8.35
CA PRO A 447 9.77 8.34 -8.28
C PRO A 447 8.96 9.42 -7.56
N ILE A 448 7.66 9.51 -7.88
CA ILE A 448 6.73 10.35 -7.12
C ILE A 448 6.55 9.72 -5.75
N ARG A 449 6.88 10.47 -4.70
CA ARG A 449 6.65 10.02 -3.32
C ARG A 449 5.23 10.35 -2.88
N LEU A 450 4.40 9.34 -2.70
CA LEU A 450 2.98 9.44 -2.35
C LEU A 450 2.73 8.80 -0.99
N ASP A 451 2.64 9.64 0.04
CA ASP A 451 2.40 9.22 1.42
C ASP A 451 1.09 9.83 1.94
N GLY A 452 0.17 8.98 2.42
CA GLY A 452 -1.14 9.37 2.95
C GLY A 452 -2.16 9.78 1.88
N ILE A 453 -3.12 10.64 2.24
CA ILE A 453 -4.19 11.06 1.34
C ILE A 453 -3.82 12.37 0.64
N TRP A 454 -3.82 12.35 -0.69
CA TRP A 454 -3.57 13.52 -1.55
C TRP A 454 -4.87 13.91 -2.25
N TYR A 455 -5.36 15.12 -1.96
CA TYR A 455 -6.67 15.57 -2.41
C TYR A 455 -6.54 16.63 -3.52
N PHE A 456 -7.22 16.42 -4.66
CA PHE A 456 -7.17 17.29 -5.83
C PHE A 456 -8.57 17.80 -6.19
N ARG A 457 -8.78 19.12 -6.12
CA ARG A 457 -10.09 19.70 -6.49
C ARG A 457 -10.29 19.87 -7.99
N ASN A 458 -9.22 20.23 -8.72
CA ASN A 458 -9.30 20.57 -10.14
C ASN A 458 -8.63 19.56 -11.08
N GLY A 459 -8.44 18.34 -10.59
CA GLY A 459 -8.00 17.20 -11.38
C GLY A 459 -6.51 16.99 -11.36
N LEU A 460 -6.10 15.83 -11.83
CA LEU A 460 -4.71 15.37 -11.78
C LEU A 460 -4.31 14.78 -13.12
N VAL A 461 -3.07 15.05 -13.53
CA VAL A 461 -2.36 14.28 -14.54
C VAL A 461 -1.22 13.55 -13.86
N ILE A 462 -1.15 12.22 -13.99
CA ILE A 462 -0.12 11.39 -13.35
C ILE A 462 0.52 10.43 -14.35
N ALA A 463 1.83 10.19 -14.22
CA ALA A 463 2.55 9.21 -15.02
C ALA A 463 3.85 8.76 -14.35
N GLY A 464 4.31 7.55 -14.69
CA GLY A 464 5.64 7.04 -14.38
C GLY A 464 5.72 6.26 -13.08
N HIS A 465 6.85 6.37 -12.37
CA HIS A 465 7.11 5.55 -11.18
C HIS A 465 6.69 6.27 -9.90
N TYR A 466 6.21 5.52 -8.92
CA TYR A 466 5.85 6.04 -7.61
C TYR A 466 6.40 5.17 -6.47
N SER A 467 6.55 5.77 -5.30
CA SER A 467 6.94 5.11 -4.06
C SER A 467 6.12 5.64 -2.88
N GLY A 468 6.10 4.87 -1.78
CA GLY A 468 5.28 5.19 -0.61
C GLY A 468 3.91 4.52 -0.64
N ARG A 469 3.09 4.89 0.34
CA ARG A 469 1.75 4.32 0.54
C ARG A 469 0.74 5.46 0.57
N GLY A 470 -0.02 5.59 -0.52
CA GLY A 470 -0.82 6.77 -0.75
C GLY A 470 -2.18 6.49 -1.39
N MET A 471 -3.09 7.44 -1.18
CA MET A 471 -4.38 7.49 -1.84
C MET A 471 -4.56 8.85 -2.48
N ILE A 472 -4.78 8.86 -3.78
CA ILE A 472 -5.14 10.04 -4.56
C ILE A 472 -6.66 10.12 -4.61
N VAL A 473 -7.21 11.25 -4.17
CA VAL A 473 -8.64 11.56 -4.25
C VAL A 473 -8.81 12.79 -5.11
N SER A 474 -9.62 12.70 -6.16
CA SER A 474 -9.85 13.80 -7.10
C SER A 474 -11.33 14.03 -7.35
N GLU A 475 -11.78 15.29 -7.22
CA GLU A 475 -13.14 15.72 -7.56
C GLU A 475 -13.37 15.80 -9.08
N LYS A 476 -12.27 15.88 -9.85
CA LYS A 476 -12.26 15.97 -11.32
C LYS A 476 -11.57 14.73 -11.93
N PRO A 477 -11.56 14.58 -13.27
CA PRO A 477 -10.95 13.40 -13.88
C PRO A 477 -9.47 13.27 -13.50
N VAL A 478 -9.03 12.04 -13.27
CA VAL A 478 -7.61 11.70 -13.16
C VAL A 478 -7.15 11.19 -14.52
N LEU A 479 -6.14 11.84 -15.09
CA LEU A 479 -5.58 11.47 -16.39
C LEU A 479 -4.24 10.76 -16.18
N ILE A 480 -4.13 9.56 -16.73
CA ILE A 480 -2.94 8.73 -16.66
C ILE A 480 -2.28 8.72 -18.04
N GLU A 481 -1.15 9.43 -18.15
CA GLU A 481 -0.47 9.65 -19.44
C GLU A 481 0.50 8.54 -19.83
N ASN A 482 1.02 7.79 -18.87
CA ASN A 482 1.93 6.67 -19.08
C ASN A 482 1.73 5.63 -17.97
N ASP A 483 2.48 4.52 -18.01
CA ASP A 483 2.41 3.49 -16.98
C ASP A 483 2.59 4.08 -15.57
N LEU A 484 1.86 3.52 -14.60
CA LEU A 484 2.02 3.79 -13.18
C LEU A 484 2.55 2.54 -12.51
N VAL A 485 3.83 2.56 -12.16
CA VAL A 485 4.58 1.38 -11.69
C VAL A 485 5.15 1.68 -10.31
N LYS A 486 5.01 0.72 -9.38
CA LYS A 486 5.53 0.87 -8.02
C LYS A 486 7.02 0.53 -7.97
N VAL A 487 7.80 1.27 -7.20
CA VAL A 487 9.24 1.02 -7.05
C VAL A 487 9.51 -0.21 -6.17
N ASN A 488 8.75 -0.37 -5.09
CA ASN A 488 8.88 -1.48 -4.14
C ASN A 488 7.58 -2.27 -4.00
N GLN A 489 7.67 -3.53 -3.58
CA GLN A 489 6.46 -4.37 -3.35
C GLN A 489 5.56 -3.84 -2.23
N LYS A 490 6.15 -3.15 -1.23
CA LYS A 490 5.43 -2.53 -0.11
C LYS A 490 4.74 -1.20 -0.47
N ASP A 491 5.11 -0.62 -1.61
CA ASP A 491 4.48 0.61 -2.08
C ASP A 491 3.05 0.29 -2.55
N SER A 492 2.11 1.18 -2.25
CA SER A 492 0.71 1.01 -2.64
C SER A 492 0.08 2.33 -3.02
N LEU A 493 -0.72 2.30 -4.08
CA LEU A 493 -1.44 3.46 -4.57
C LEU A 493 -2.91 3.13 -4.81
N SER A 494 -3.79 3.97 -4.28
CA SER A 494 -5.20 4.03 -4.65
C SER A 494 -5.49 5.31 -5.41
N ILE A 495 -6.20 5.21 -6.53
CA ILE A 495 -6.67 6.33 -7.34
C ILE A 495 -8.19 6.39 -7.26
N VAL A 496 -8.73 7.49 -6.76
CA VAL A 496 -10.16 7.68 -6.54
C VAL A 496 -10.63 8.93 -7.28
N SER A 497 -11.36 8.75 -8.39
CA SER A 497 -12.07 9.85 -9.05
C SER A 497 -13.52 9.89 -8.56
N LEU A 498 -13.84 10.84 -7.68
CA LEU A 498 -15.09 10.87 -6.90
C LEU A 498 -16.35 11.05 -7.76
N TYR A 499 -16.25 11.88 -8.80
CA TYR A 499 -17.41 12.31 -9.59
C TYR A 499 -17.22 12.13 -11.09
N GLU A 500 -16.07 11.64 -11.52
CA GLU A 500 -15.65 11.66 -12.93
C GLU A 500 -14.98 10.35 -13.35
N GLU A 501 -14.52 10.30 -14.60
CA GLU A 501 -13.81 9.16 -15.18
C GLU A 501 -12.30 9.18 -14.85
N VAL A 502 -11.68 8.00 -14.92
CA VAL A 502 -10.22 7.88 -15.00
C VAL A 502 -9.82 7.73 -16.47
N GLY A 503 -9.12 8.72 -17.00
CA GLY A 503 -8.71 8.78 -18.41
C GLY A 503 -7.34 8.17 -18.63
N LEU A 504 -7.22 7.31 -19.63
CA LEU A 504 -5.99 6.64 -20.04
C LEU A 504 -5.57 7.20 -21.39
N SER A 505 -4.41 7.86 -21.47
CA SER A 505 -3.98 8.59 -22.68
C SER A 505 -2.66 8.11 -23.26
N LYS A 506 -2.22 6.91 -22.89
CA LYS A 506 -1.05 6.26 -23.49
C LYS A 506 -1.48 5.47 -24.72
N ASP A 507 -0.84 5.72 -25.87
CA ASP A 507 -1.12 4.93 -27.07
C ASP A 507 -0.74 3.45 -26.86
N GLY A 508 -1.64 2.54 -27.22
CA GLY A 508 -1.43 1.10 -27.10
C GLY A 508 -1.80 0.54 -25.72
N GLU A 509 -0.81 0.09 -24.95
CA GLU A 509 -0.98 -0.60 -23.66
C GLU A 509 -0.51 0.27 -22.49
N ILE A 510 -1.35 0.39 -21.45
CA ILE A 510 -1.00 1.03 -20.18
C ILE A 510 -1.02 0.03 -19.02
N ARG A 511 -0.02 0.11 -18.14
CA ARG A 511 0.08 -0.70 -16.93
C ARG A 511 -0.11 0.16 -15.70
N LEU A 512 -1.04 -0.24 -14.84
CA LEU A 512 -1.41 0.45 -13.61
C LEU A 512 -1.21 -0.50 -12.44
N GLU A 513 -0.15 -0.33 -11.66
CA GLU A 513 0.00 -1.01 -10.38
C GLU A 513 -0.67 -0.15 -9.31
N SER A 514 -2.00 -0.12 -9.30
CA SER A 514 -2.80 0.68 -8.36
C SER A 514 -4.23 0.17 -8.27
N ALA A 515 -4.86 0.37 -7.12
CA ALA A 515 -6.30 0.24 -6.94
C ALA A 515 -7.02 1.44 -7.57
N VAL A 516 -8.09 1.21 -8.33
CA VAL A 516 -8.78 2.28 -9.09
C VAL A 516 -10.26 2.33 -8.74
N TYR A 517 -10.72 3.48 -8.27
CA TYR A 517 -12.12 3.87 -8.25
C TYR A 517 -12.40 4.94 -9.31
N ALA A 518 -13.36 4.69 -10.19
CA ALA A 518 -13.78 5.63 -11.21
C ALA A 518 -15.31 5.74 -11.26
N HIS A 519 -15.85 6.91 -10.93
CA HIS A 519 -17.30 7.12 -10.95
C HIS A 519 -17.89 6.90 -12.35
N HIS A 520 -17.26 7.42 -13.41
CA HIS A 520 -17.72 7.22 -14.79
C HIS A 520 -16.91 6.19 -15.58
N GLY A 521 -16.33 5.21 -14.89
CA GLY A 521 -15.54 4.14 -15.50
C GLY A 521 -14.20 4.61 -16.07
N LEU A 522 -13.54 3.73 -16.85
CA LEU A 522 -12.28 4.05 -17.52
C LEU A 522 -12.55 4.64 -18.91
N SER A 523 -11.76 5.65 -19.29
CA SER A 523 -11.88 6.35 -20.58
C SER A 523 -10.62 6.16 -21.42
N ARG A 524 -10.75 5.50 -22.56
CA ARG A 524 -9.66 4.92 -23.35
C ARG A 524 -8.80 5.87 -24.16
N ARG A 525 -8.81 7.19 -23.93
CA ARG A 525 -8.27 8.30 -24.76
C ARG A 525 -6.96 8.05 -25.58
N GLY A 526 -6.95 7.12 -26.53
CA GLY A 526 -5.77 6.62 -27.27
C GLY A 526 -5.29 5.20 -26.85
N THR A 527 -5.65 4.75 -25.65
CA THR A 527 -5.28 3.44 -25.08
C THR A 527 -6.21 2.31 -25.52
N ASP A 528 -5.67 1.29 -26.16
CA ASP A 528 -6.43 0.10 -26.56
C ASP A 528 -6.44 -1.00 -25.51
N LYS A 529 -5.38 -1.08 -24.68
CA LYS A 529 -5.20 -2.11 -23.66
C LYS A 529 -4.84 -1.52 -22.30
N VAL A 530 -5.44 -2.04 -21.23
CA VAL A 530 -5.09 -1.69 -19.86
C VAL A 530 -4.87 -2.94 -19.01
N PHE A 531 -3.78 -2.93 -18.26
CA PHE A 531 -3.49 -3.90 -17.22
C PHE A 531 -3.52 -3.20 -15.87
N ILE A 532 -4.34 -3.70 -14.94
CA ILE A 532 -4.46 -3.18 -13.57
C ILE A 532 -3.99 -4.26 -12.61
N ARG A 533 -3.00 -3.97 -11.76
CA ARG A 533 -2.65 -4.77 -10.58
C ARG A 533 -3.15 -4.04 -9.34
N GLY A 534 -4.24 -4.53 -8.77
CA GLY A 534 -5.05 -3.86 -7.76
C GLY A 534 -6.50 -4.30 -7.87
N ASN A 535 -7.44 -3.37 -7.75
CA ASN A 535 -8.85 -3.61 -8.05
C ASN A 535 -9.43 -2.53 -8.95
N LEU A 536 -10.61 -2.81 -9.51
CA LEU A 536 -11.43 -1.82 -10.20
C LEU A 536 -12.80 -1.72 -9.53
N ALA A 537 -13.10 -0.56 -8.96
CA ALA A 537 -14.42 -0.20 -8.49
C ALA A 537 -14.99 0.92 -9.37
N VAL A 538 -16.21 0.75 -9.85
CA VAL A 538 -16.86 1.72 -10.75
C VAL A 538 -18.31 1.92 -10.37
N GLU A 539 -18.84 3.11 -10.63
CA GLU A 539 -20.30 3.28 -10.67
C GLU A 539 -20.82 2.56 -11.92
N ASP A 540 -20.39 3.02 -13.08
CA ASP A 540 -20.81 2.57 -14.41
C ASP A 540 -19.57 2.02 -15.14
N LEU A 541 -19.68 0.81 -15.67
CA LEU A 541 -18.55 0.19 -16.36
C LEU A 541 -18.33 0.87 -17.71
N ASN A 542 -19.41 1.29 -18.38
CA ASN A 542 -19.42 1.98 -19.67
C ASN A 542 -18.43 1.40 -20.69
N ARG A 543 -18.65 0.14 -21.10
CA ARG A 543 -17.72 -0.61 -21.96
C ARG A 543 -17.36 0.09 -23.27
N THR A 544 -18.23 0.96 -23.78
CA THR A 544 -18.01 1.75 -25.02
C THR A 544 -16.86 2.75 -24.92
N ARG A 545 -16.58 3.25 -23.72
CA ARG A 545 -15.52 4.23 -23.45
C ARG A 545 -14.23 3.59 -22.94
N MET A 546 -14.30 2.37 -22.40
CA MET A 546 -13.14 1.66 -21.87
C MET A 546 -12.20 1.11 -22.98
N PRO A 547 -10.92 0.86 -22.68
CA PRO A 547 -9.98 0.17 -23.59
C PRO A 547 -10.56 -1.16 -24.05
N ARG A 548 -10.28 -1.63 -25.27
CA ARG A 548 -10.86 -2.88 -25.80
C ARG A 548 -10.38 -4.12 -25.06
N ASP A 549 -9.15 -4.10 -24.56
CA ASP A 549 -8.60 -5.18 -23.75
C ASP A 549 -8.37 -4.68 -22.32
N VAL A 550 -9.05 -5.29 -21.36
CA VAL A 550 -8.96 -4.94 -19.94
C VAL A 550 -8.54 -6.17 -19.17
N THR A 551 -7.41 -6.11 -18.48
CA THR A 551 -6.96 -7.16 -17.58
C THR A 551 -6.83 -6.57 -16.18
N ILE A 552 -7.48 -7.17 -15.20
CA ILE A 552 -7.39 -6.76 -13.79
C ILE A 552 -6.91 -7.95 -12.99
N ARG A 553 -5.85 -7.76 -12.23
CA ARG A 553 -5.28 -8.73 -11.33
C ARG A 553 -5.35 -8.22 -9.91
N PHE A 554 -6.01 -8.98 -9.05
CA PHE A 554 -6.13 -8.68 -7.65
C PHE A 554 -4.75 -8.55 -7.00
N ASP A 555 -4.52 -7.46 -6.26
CA ASP A 555 -3.33 -7.29 -5.41
C ASP A 555 -3.76 -7.51 -3.97
N TYR A 556 -3.20 -8.53 -3.31
CA TYR A 556 -3.60 -8.89 -1.95
C TYR A 556 -3.28 -7.79 -0.94
N ASN A 557 -2.25 -6.96 -1.20
CA ASN A 557 -1.81 -5.91 -0.30
C ASN A 557 -2.79 -4.73 -0.20
N ILE A 558 -3.87 -4.71 -1.00
CA ILE A 558 -4.89 -3.66 -0.91
C ILE A 558 -5.89 -3.93 0.22
N LYS A 559 -5.97 -5.16 0.73
CA LYS A 559 -6.79 -5.52 1.89
C LYS A 559 -6.14 -5.05 3.18
N ASN A 560 -6.97 -4.74 4.17
CA ASN A 560 -6.51 -4.33 5.49
C ASN A 560 -6.59 -5.51 6.45
N HIS A 561 -5.48 -6.23 6.63
CA HIS A 561 -5.44 -7.45 7.44
C HIS A 561 -5.24 -7.13 8.92
N MET A 562 -4.02 -6.72 9.27
CA MET A 562 -3.62 -6.37 10.63
C MET A 562 -3.39 -4.87 10.74
N VAL A 563 -4.35 -4.10 10.25
CA VAL A 563 -4.31 -2.63 10.14
C VAL A 563 -3.13 -2.09 9.32
N ASP A 564 -2.61 -2.93 8.41
CA ASP A 564 -1.44 -2.61 7.61
C ASP A 564 -1.64 -1.32 6.83
N ASN A 565 -2.85 -1.01 6.37
CA ASN A 565 -3.16 0.21 5.61
C ASN A 565 -3.35 1.48 6.45
N LEU A 566 -2.96 1.48 7.73
CA LEU A 566 -2.85 2.73 8.48
C LEU A 566 -1.60 3.49 8.06
N HIS A 567 -1.78 4.78 7.78
CA HIS A 567 -0.70 5.71 7.50
C HIS A 567 -0.74 6.87 8.49
N GLY A 568 0.44 7.29 8.96
CA GLY A 568 0.60 8.46 9.81
C GLY A 568 1.38 9.57 9.10
N SER A 569 0.83 10.78 9.06
CA SER A 569 1.50 11.96 8.52
C SER A 569 1.65 13.05 9.59
N ILE A 570 2.81 13.72 9.60
CA ILE A 570 3.09 14.84 10.49
C ILE A 570 3.25 16.11 9.66
N SER A 571 2.35 17.07 9.87
CA SER A 571 2.27 18.29 9.07
C SER A 571 2.53 19.57 9.88
N ASP A 572 3.00 20.59 9.18
CA ASP A 572 3.37 21.91 9.73
C ASP A 572 2.19 22.89 9.90
N ASP A 573 0.96 22.39 9.99
CA ASP A 573 -0.23 23.26 10.07
C ASP A 573 -0.19 24.27 11.24
N TYR A 574 0.60 24.00 12.30
CA TYR A 574 0.71 24.82 13.51
C TYR A 574 2.14 24.97 14.03
N VAL A 575 3.04 25.59 13.28
CA VAL A 575 4.41 25.84 13.77
C VAL A 575 4.44 27.02 14.77
N TYR A 576 4.62 26.71 16.05
CA TYR A 576 4.96 27.71 17.08
C TYR A 576 6.43 27.55 17.47
N TYR A 577 7.24 28.59 17.29
CA TYR A 577 8.63 28.61 17.75
C TYR A 577 8.74 29.37 19.07
N ARG A 578 9.36 28.74 20.07
CA ARG A 578 9.75 29.43 21.31
C ARG A 578 11.23 29.24 21.59
N ASP A 579 11.99 30.34 21.57
CA ASP A 579 13.35 30.36 22.14
C ASP A 579 13.23 30.49 23.66
N MET A 580 13.75 29.52 24.38
CA MET A 580 13.62 29.44 25.84
C MET A 580 14.61 30.41 26.52
N SER A 581 14.11 31.22 27.45
CA SER A 581 14.92 32.18 28.21
C SER A 581 15.96 31.46 29.10
N ARG A 582 17.01 32.20 29.49
CA ARG A 582 18.15 31.70 30.28
C ARG A 582 17.75 31.02 31.60
N GLU A 583 16.67 31.49 32.24
CA GLU A 583 16.18 30.96 33.52
C GLU A 583 15.52 29.57 33.40
N MET A 584 15.00 29.22 32.22
CA MET A 584 14.49 27.86 31.99
C MET A 584 15.62 26.86 31.68
N ARG A 585 16.82 27.30 31.28
CA ARG A 585 17.93 26.36 31.01
C ARG A 585 18.37 25.56 32.23
N ASP A 586 18.41 26.15 33.43
CA ASP A 586 18.89 25.48 34.65
C ASP A 586 17.86 24.51 35.28
N VAL A 587 16.56 24.75 35.04
CA VAL A 587 15.49 23.82 35.40
C VAL A 587 15.50 22.63 34.43
N PHE A 588 15.81 22.89 33.15
CA PHE A 588 15.81 21.89 32.10
C PHE A 588 17.14 21.14 31.93
N GLU A 589 18.31 21.64 32.37
CA GLU A 589 19.55 20.83 32.45
C GLU A 589 19.37 19.66 33.42
N ARG A 590 18.63 19.88 34.52
CA ARG A 590 18.19 18.82 35.43
C ARG A 590 17.18 17.88 34.75
N GLY A 591 16.31 18.42 33.89
CA GLY A 591 15.40 17.64 33.05
C GLY A 591 16.13 16.81 31.98
N PHE A 592 17.15 17.35 31.32
CA PHE A 592 17.97 16.66 30.32
C PHE A 592 18.75 15.52 30.95
N GLN A 593 19.26 15.68 32.18
CA GLN A 593 19.87 14.59 32.94
C GLN A 593 18.84 13.54 33.39
N ALA A 594 17.68 13.94 33.90
CA ALA A 594 16.61 13.01 34.27
C ALA A 594 16.06 12.22 33.07
N VAL A 595 15.90 12.88 31.91
CA VAL A 595 15.53 12.29 30.63
C VAL A 595 16.69 11.50 30.00
N ALA A 596 17.94 11.79 30.39
CA ALA A 596 19.11 10.99 30.06
C ALA A 596 19.29 9.75 30.97
N GLU A 597 18.54 9.64 32.06
CA GLU A 597 18.53 8.51 32.99
C GLU A 597 17.32 7.57 32.82
N LEU A 598 16.23 8.04 32.20
CA LEU A 598 15.07 7.25 31.72
C LEU A 598 15.31 6.63 30.35
#